data_AF-A0A959PK03-F1
#
_entry.id   AF-A0A959PK03-F1
#
_cell.length_a   1.000
_cell.length_b   1.000
_cell.length_c   1.000
_cell.angle_alpha   90.00
_cell.angle_beta   90.00
_cell.angle_gamma   90.00
#
_symmetry.space_group_name_H-M   'P 1'
#
loop_
_entity.id
_entity.type
_entity.pdbx_description
1 polymer ?
#
loop_
_entity_poly.entity_id
_entity_poly.type
_entity_poly.pdbx_seq_one_letter_code
_entity_poly.pdbx_strand_id
1 'polypeptide(L)'
;MKKRLLLLLLPIFVFLNSSLFTDPTAPAIYYWVGNGSPSNQWNVAMNWEDQDGYAVVAPPGMNDDVIIDGNFNVILSSPQMVTVESVFLKNGADLTINNGATL
;
A
#
# COMPACT_ATOMS: atom_id res chain seq x y z
N MET A 1 55.44 23.02 -22.59
CA MET A 1 54.75 21.71 -22.70
C MET A 1 53.46 21.76 -21.89
N LYS A 2 52.29 21.81 -22.54
CA LYS A 2 50.97 21.76 -21.87
C LYS A 2 50.40 20.34 -22.03
N LYS A 3 50.28 19.59 -20.93
CA LYS A 3 49.65 18.27 -20.90
C LYS A 3 48.15 18.43 -21.15
N ARG A 4 47.62 17.81 -22.20
CA ARG A 4 46.18 17.74 -22.48
C ARG A 4 45.59 16.60 -21.63
N LEU A 5 44.67 16.93 -20.73
CA LEU A 5 43.88 15.95 -19.99
C LEU A 5 42.78 15.44 -20.93
N LEU A 6 42.87 14.16 -21.32
CA LEU A 6 41.85 13.47 -22.10
C LEU A 6 40.80 12.92 -21.11
N LEU A 7 39.68 13.61 -20.92
CA LEU A 7 38.54 13.07 -20.18
C LEU A 7 37.85 12.03 -21.09
N LEU A 8 38.00 10.75 -20.77
CA LEU A 8 37.21 9.67 -21.37
C LEU A 8 35.76 9.81 -20.89
N LEU A 9 34.85 10.16 -21.80
CA LEU A 9 33.40 10.13 -21.57
C LEU A 9 32.95 8.66 -21.47
N LEU A 10 32.76 8.16 -20.25
CA LEU A 10 32.01 6.94 -20.02
C LEU A 10 30.52 7.22 -20.29
N PRO A 11 29.80 6.35 -21.02
CA PRO A 11 28.35 6.48 -21.15
C PRO A 11 27.73 6.20 -19.79
N ILE A 12 27.22 7.24 -19.14
CA ILE A 12 26.40 7.12 -17.94
C ILE A 12 25.09 6.47 -18.39
N PHE A 13 24.95 5.17 -18.17
CA PHE A 13 23.64 4.51 -18.19
C PHE A 13 22.86 5.04 -16.99
N VAL A 14 22.08 6.09 -17.21
CA VAL A 14 21.03 6.48 -16.28
C VAL A 14 19.97 5.39 -16.40
N PHE A 15 19.94 4.47 -15.43
CA PHE A 15 18.74 3.68 -15.19
C PHE A 15 17.68 4.67 -14.70
N LEU A 16 16.87 5.19 -15.64
CA LEU A 16 15.60 5.80 -15.26
C LEU A 16 14.77 4.67 -14.64
N ASN A 17 14.70 4.64 -13.31
CA ASN A 17 13.57 3.99 -12.64
C ASN A 17 12.31 4.60 -13.24
N SER A 18 11.52 3.80 -13.92
CA SER A 18 10.26 4.18 -14.60
C SER A 18 9.16 4.61 -13.64
N SER A 19 9.49 4.89 -12.37
CA SER A 19 8.55 5.23 -11.31
C SER A 19 8.23 6.73 -11.23
N LEU A 20 8.70 7.56 -12.17
CA LEU A 20 8.62 9.02 -12.03
C LEU A 20 7.25 9.64 -12.35
N PHE A 21 6.27 8.83 -12.75
CA PHE A 21 4.90 9.29 -13.02
C PHE A 21 3.89 8.21 -12.64
N THR A 22 3.80 7.87 -11.35
CA THR A 22 2.49 7.46 -10.83
C THR A 22 1.64 8.73 -10.79
N ASP A 23 0.58 8.76 -11.58
CA ASP A 23 -0.44 9.78 -11.47
C ASP A 23 -0.91 9.80 -10.01
N PRO A 24 -0.64 10.86 -9.23
CA PRO A 24 -1.01 10.92 -7.83
C PRO A 24 -2.53 10.95 -7.62
N THR A 25 -3.31 10.93 -8.71
CA THR A 25 -4.78 10.89 -8.70
C THR A 25 -5.36 9.53 -9.05
N ALA A 26 -4.57 8.58 -9.55
CA ALA A 26 -5.06 7.23 -9.79
C ALA A 26 -5.12 6.48 -8.44
N PRO A 27 -6.27 5.91 -8.06
CA PRO A 27 -6.39 5.15 -6.83
C PRO A 27 -5.40 3.99 -6.82
N ALA A 28 -4.60 3.88 -5.76
CA ALA A 28 -3.78 2.70 -5.58
C ALA A 28 -4.65 1.55 -5.02
N ILE A 29 -4.39 0.33 -5.49
CA ILE A 29 -5.14 -0.86 -5.07
C ILE A 29 -4.35 -1.60 -4.01
N TYR A 30 -5.01 -1.90 -2.89
CA TYR A 30 -4.45 -2.65 -1.78
C TYR A 30 -5.29 -3.87 -1.43
N TYR A 31 -4.63 -4.91 -0.93
CA TYR A 31 -5.26 -6.16 -0.51
C TYR A 31 -5.17 -6.29 1.01
N TRP A 32 -6.31 -6.53 1.65
CA TRP A 32 -6.34 -6.87 3.06
C TRP A 32 -5.88 -8.32 3.24
N VAL A 33 -4.75 -8.51 3.91
CA VAL A 33 -4.22 -9.85 4.14
C VAL A 33 -4.58 -10.43 5.49
N GLY A 34 -4.81 -9.58 6.50
CA GLY A 34 -5.46 -9.75 7.82
C GLY A 34 -5.56 -11.10 8.54
N ASN A 35 -4.91 -12.16 8.07
CA ASN A 35 -4.99 -13.53 8.53
C ASN A 35 -3.56 -13.93 8.90
N GLY A 36 -3.29 -14.07 10.20
CA GLY A 36 -1.97 -14.37 10.74
C GLY A 36 -1.19 -13.17 11.32
N SER A 37 -1.72 -11.95 11.22
CA SER A 37 -1.16 -10.77 11.89
C SER A 37 -1.65 -10.67 13.34
N PRO A 38 -0.81 -10.26 14.31
CA PRO A 38 -1.19 -10.18 15.73
C PRO A 38 -2.22 -9.08 16.04
N SER A 39 -2.44 -8.13 15.13
CA SER A 39 -3.42 -7.06 15.30
C SER A 39 -4.23 -6.96 14.02
N ASN A 40 -5.48 -7.42 13.99
CA ASN A 40 -6.40 -7.25 12.85
C ASN A 40 -6.87 -5.79 12.67
N GLN A 41 -5.98 -4.83 12.96
CA GLN A 41 -6.25 -3.40 13.01
C GLN A 41 -6.12 -2.78 11.61
N TRP A 42 -7.17 -2.09 11.16
CA TRP A 42 -7.24 -1.52 9.81
C TRP A 42 -6.13 -0.50 9.51
N ASN A 43 -5.69 0.25 10.52
CA ASN A 43 -4.68 1.30 10.38
C ASN A 43 -3.22 0.78 10.53
N VAL A 44 -2.99 -0.53 10.48
CA VAL A 44 -1.65 -1.12 10.59
C VAL A 44 -1.18 -1.61 9.23
N ALA A 45 -0.08 -1.03 8.73
CA ALA A 45 0.47 -1.31 7.40
C ALA A 45 0.75 -2.81 7.14
N MET A 46 1.14 -3.57 8.17
CA MET A 46 1.45 -5.00 8.05
C MET A 46 0.25 -5.88 7.65
N ASN A 47 -0.98 -5.35 7.73
CA ASN A 47 -2.20 -6.06 7.34
C ASN A 47 -2.57 -5.84 5.88
N TRP A 48 -1.73 -5.12 5.14
CA TRP A 48 -1.96 -4.69 3.78
C TRP A 48 -0.82 -5.13 2.89
N GLU A 49 -1.18 -5.52 1.67
CA GLU A 49 -0.25 -5.72 0.57
C GLU A 49 -0.67 -4.84 -0.61
N ASP A 50 0.29 -4.47 -1.45
CA ASP A 50 -0.02 -3.85 -2.74
C ASP A 50 -0.55 -4.89 -3.73
N GLN A 51 -0.90 -4.43 -4.94
CA GLN A 51 -1.42 -5.29 -6.00
C GLN A 51 -0.47 -6.41 -6.47
N ASP A 52 0.82 -6.29 -6.18
CA ASP A 52 1.84 -7.26 -6.54
C ASP A 52 2.13 -8.25 -5.39
N GLY A 53 1.43 -8.11 -4.25
CA GLY A 53 1.58 -8.97 -3.07
C GLY A 53 2.76 -8.57 -2.17
N TYR A 54 3.26 -7.34 -2.28
CA TYR A 54 4.33 -6.85 -1.42
C TYR A 54 3.77 -6.12 -0.19
N ALA A 55 4.45 -6.30 0.95
CA ALA A 55 4.14 -5.57 2.17
C ALA A 55 4.29 -4.06 1.97
N VAL A 56 3.34 -3.30 2.52
CA VAL A 56 3.30 -1.85 2.37
C VAL A 56 3.89 -1.15 3.59
N VAL A 57 4.38 0.08 3.40
CA VAL A 57 4.99 0.90 4.46
C VAL A 57 3.97 1.74 5.23
N ALA A 58 2.76 1.89 4.70
CA ALA A 58 1.65 2.64 5.28
C ALA A 58 0.32 1.98 4.87
N PRO A 59 -0.72 2.03 5.74
CA PRO A 59 -2.05 1.56 5.37
C PRO A 59 -2.67 2.43 4.24
N PRO A 60 -3.66 1.92 3.51
CA PRO A 60 -4.39 2.66 2.48
C PRO A 60 -5.03 3.94 3.03
N GLY A 61 -5.02 4.99 2.22
CA GLY A 61 -5.58 6.31 2.50
C GLY A 61 -6.83 6.65 1.68
N MET A 62 -7.27 7.90 1.80
CA MET A 62 -8.60 8.35 1.33
C MET A 62 -8.87 8.29 -0.17
N ASN A 63 -7.82 8.11 -0.99
CA ASN A 63 -7.92 8.02 -2.44
C ASN A 63 -7.56 6.61 -2.93
N ASP A 64 -7.48 5.64 -2.04
CA ASP A 64 -7.06 4.29 -2.37
C ASP A 64 -8.26 3.34 -2.37
N ASP A 65 -8.18 2.33 -3.22
CA ASP A 65 -9.15 1.25 -3.31
C ASP A 65 -8.62 0.04 -2.54
N VAL A 66 -9.51 -0.62 -1.80
CA VAL A 66 -9.14 -1.82 -1.05
C VAL A 66 -9.95 -3.04 -1.48
N ILE A 67 -9.28 -4.18 -1.57
CA ILE A 67 -9.86 -5.46 -1.95
C ILE A 67 -9.77 -6.42 -0.76
N ILE A 68 -10.93 -7.01 -0.43
CA ILE A 68 -11.07 -8.06 0.58
C ILE A 68 -11.28 -9.39 -0.14
N ASP A 69 -10.29 -10.27 -0.05
CA ASP A 69 -10.25 -11.58 -0.72
C ASP A 69 -10.24 -12.73 0.28
N GLY A 70 -11.24 -12.77 1.16
CA GLY A 70 -11.33 -13.75 2.22
C GLY A 70 -12.30 -13.34 3.31
N ASN A 71 -12.41 -14.16 4.35
CA ASN A 71 -13.33 -13.93 5.46
C ASN A 71 -12.57 -13.36 6.64
N PHE A 72 -12.73 -12.06 6.87
CA PHE A 72 -11.93 -11.31 7.83
C PHE A 72 -12.77 -10.63 8.89
N ASN A 73 -12.19 -10.57 10.08
CA ASN A 73 -12.63 -9.71 11.16
C ASN A 73 -11.64 -8.55 11.28
N VAL A 74 -12.11 -7.34 10.99
CA VAL A 74 -11.35 -6.10 11.05
C VAL A 74 -11.69 -5.32 12.31
N ILE A 75 -10.66 -4.81 12.98
CA ILE A 75 -10.78 -3.89 14.11
C ILE A 75 -10.52 -2.46 13.63
N LEU A 76 -11.48 -1.58 13.86
CA LEU A 76 -11.28 -0.14 13.75
C LEU A 76 -10.90 0.38 15.14
N SER A 77 -9.62 0.72 15.33
CA SER A 77 -9.12 1.33 16.57
C SER A 77 -8.94 2.84 16.41
N SER A 78 -9.64 3.60 17.26
CA SER A 78 -9.42 5.03 17.51
C SER A 78 -7.97 5.26 18.00
N PRO A 79 -7.26 6.36 17.62
CA PRO A 79 -7.79 7.67 17.19
C PRO A 79 -7.70 7.99 15.69
N GLN A 80 -7.15 7.10 14.86
CA GLN A 80 -6.97 7.41 13.44
C GLN A 80 -8.23 7.04 12.66
N MET A 81 -8.96 8.06 12.20
CA MET A 81 -10.01 7.88 11.21
C MET A 81 -9.33 7.43 9.90
N VAL A 82 -9.55 6.18 9.50
CA VAL A 82 -9.07 5.68 8.21
C VAL A 82 -10.23 5.69 7.25
N THR A 83 -10.07 6.45 6.18
CA THR A 83 -10.99 6.49 5.06
C THR A 83 -10.25 5.97 3.83
N VAL A 84 -10.97 5.24 3.01
CA VAL A 84 -10.53 4.76 1.69
C VAL A 84 -11.57 5.22 0.67
N GLU A 85 -11.22 5.21 -0.61
CA GLU A 85 -12.15 5.61 -1.66
C GLU A 85 -13.25 4.54 -1.82
N SER A 86 -12.85 3.29 -2.01
CA SER A 86 -13.77 2.17 -2.16
C SER A 86 -13.30 0.91 -1.43
N VAL A 87 -14.26 0.08 -1.03
CA VAL A 87 -14.03 -1.28 -0.49
C VAL A 87 -14.71 -2.28 -1.41
N PHE A 88 -13.95 -3.20 -1.99
CA PHE A 88 -14.44 -4.27 -2.84
C PHE A 88 -14.32 -5.62 -2.12
N LEU A 89 -15.42 -6.34 -1.99
CA LEU A 89 -15.42 -7.74 -1.55
C LEU A 89 -15.43 -8.66 -2.77
N LYS A 90 -14.48 -9.60 -2.84
CA LYS A 90 -14.53 -10.66 -3.85
C LYS A 90 -15.65 -11.65 -3.54
N ASN A 91 -16.10 -12.36 -4.57
CA ASN A 91 -17.18 -13.33 -4.43
C ASN A 91 -16.82 -14.41 -3.40
N GLY A 92 -17.67 -14.56 -2.36
CA GLY A 92 -17.43 -15.48 -1.25
C GLY A 92 -16.58 -14.93 -0.10
N ALA A 93 -16.15 -13.67 -0.17
CA ALA A 93 -15.49 -12.97 0.93
C ALA A 93 -16.52 -12.34 1.89
N ASP A 94 -16.20 -12.34 3.17
CA ASP A 94 -16.97 -11.69 4.23
C ASP A 94 -16.10 -10.69 4.99
N LEU A 95 -16.64 -9.49 5.25
CA LEU A 95 -16.00 -8.47 6.07
C LEU A 95 -16.85 -8.18 7.31
N THR A 96 -16.32 -8.51 8.48
CA THR A 96 -16.89 -8.09 9.77
C THR A 96 -16.10 -6.93 10.32
N ILE A 97 -16.77 -5.82 10.64
CA ILE A 97 -16.14 -4.62 11.21
C ILE A 97 -16.49 -4.51 12.69
N ASN A 98 -15.48 -4.61 13.55
CA ASN A 98 -15.59 -4.36 14.97
C ASN A 98 -15.02 -2.99 15.30
N ASN A 99 -15.90 -2.07 15.69
CA ASN A 99 -15.48 -0.83 16.30
C ASN A 99 -15.04 -1.19 17.73
N GLY A 100 -13.75 -1.07 18.05
CA GLY A 100 -13.17 -1.50 19.33
C GLY A 100 -13.66 -0.70 20.56
N ALA A 101 -14.83 -0.06 20.47
CA ALA A 101 -15.52 0.56 21.57
C ALA A 101 -16.04 -0.54 22.51
N THR A 102 -15.33 -0.77 23.61
CA THR A 102 -15.92 -1.35 24.81
C THR A 102 -17.08 -0.44 25.23
N LEU A 103 -18.31 -0.97 25.24
CA LEU A 103 -19.48 -0.30 25.83
C LEU A 103 -19.31 -0.09 27.34
#